data_AF-A0A381ZNW9-F1
#
_entry.id   AF-A0A381ZNW9-F1
#
_cell.length_a   1.000
_cell.length_b   1.000
_cell.length_c   1.000
_cell.angle_alpha   90.00
_cell.angle_beta   90.00
_cell.angle_gamma   90.00
#
_symmetry.space_group_name_H-M   'P 1'
#
loop_
_entity.id
_entity.type
_entity.pdbx_description
1 polymer ?
#
loop_
_entity_poly.entity_id
_entity_poly.type
_entity_poly.pdbx_seq_one_letter_code
_entity_poly.pdbx_strand_id
1 'polypeptide(L)'
;MAWDDDKRAEVVAQYEGADPTPETSMEIVKEIAESVGESPNGVRMILTKAGVYIKKDTTSTTTANGSKGKRVSKVAAHAKLFAEITSAGQEPDMEIIGKMTGKAAEYLSDVISKIRQTSDYEL
;
A
#
# COMPACT_ATOMS: atom_id res chain seq x y z
N MET A 1 -20.10 -4.32 0.79
CA MET A 1 -20.77 -3.61 1.90
C MET A 1 -21.00 -2.17 1.48
N ALA A 2 -22.24 -1.72 1.40
CA ALA A 2 -22.56 -0.32 1.20
C ALA A 2 -22.49 0.35 2.58
N TRP A 3 -21.53 1.25 2.77
CA TRP A 3 -21.52 2.14 3.92
C TRP A 3 -22.39 3.33 3.55
N ASP A 4 -23.56 3.45 4.16
CA ASP A 4 -24.42 4.63 4.00
C ASP A 4 -23.78 5.84 4.70
N ASP A 5 -24.02 7.03 4.18
CA ASP A 5 -23.37 8.24 4.68
C ASP A 5 -23.78 8.55 6.13
N ASP A 6 -25.03 8.25 6.51
CA ASP A 6 -25.51 8.36 7.89
C ASP A 6 -24.74 7.43 8.83
N LYS A 7 -24.53 6.16 8.43
CA LYS A 7 -23.76 5.18 9.21
C LYS A 7 -22.30 5.59 9.36
N ARG A 8 -21.72 6.24 8.35
CA ARG A 8 -20.34 6.76 8.43
C ARG A 8 -20.23 7.94 9.40
N ALA A 9 -21.18 8.87 9.33
CA ALA A 9 -21.24 10.02 10.22
C ALA A 9 -21.43 9.57 11.68
N GLU A 10 -22.30 8.59 11.91
CA GLU A 10 -22.50 7.99 13.23
C GLU A 10 -21.20 7.39 13.79
N VAL A 11 -20.47 6.60 13.00
CA VAL A 11 -19.18 6.02 13.41
C VAL A 11 -18.15 7.10 13.75
N VAL A 12 -18.07 8.18 12.98
CA VAL A 12 -17.15 9.29 13.25
C VAL A 12 -17.54 10.00 14.55
N ALA A 13 -18.82 10.31 14.73
CA ALA A 13 -19.31 10.99 15.94
C ALA A 13 -19.13 10.14 17.20
N GLN A 14 -19.42 8.83 17.15
CA GLN A 14 -19.17 7.91 18.27
C GLN A 14 -17.67 7.85 18.62
N TYR A 15 -16.80 7.82 17.61
CA TYR A 15 -15.36 7.76 17.81
C TYR A 15 -14.79 9.05 18.42
N GLU A 16 -15.13 10.23 17.88
CA GLU A 16 -14.68 11.52 18.42
C GLU A 16 -15.28 11.80 19.81
N GLY A 17 -16.53 11.41 20.05
CA GLY A 17 -17.19 11.56 21.34
C GLY A 17 -16.60 10.69 22.46
N ALA A 18 -15.89 9.61 22.10
CA ALA A 18 -15.22 8.72 23.04
C ALA A 18 -13.81 9.21 23.45
N ASP A 19 -13.42 10.43 23.04
CA ASP A 19 -12.11 11.04 23.28
C ASP A 19 -10.94 10.07 23.02
N PRO A 20 -10.76 9.67 21.75
CA PRO A 20 -9.84 8.61 21.42
C PRO A 20 -8.41 9.04 21.72
N THR A 21 -7.63 8.14 22.30
CA THR A 21 -6.19 8.32 22.51
C THR A 21 -5.44 7.26 21.72
N PRO A 22 -4.11 7.40 21.54
CA PRO A 22 -3.32 6.35 20.92
C PRO A 22 -3.47 4.98 21.61
N GLU A 23 -3.74 4.95 22.92
CA GLU A 23 -3.92 3.72 23.67
C GLU A 23 -5.34 3.16 23.54
N THR A 24 -6.36 4.02 23.64
CA THR A 24 -7.78 3.62 23.66
C THR A 24 -8.40 3.48 22.27
N SER A 25 -7.81 4.10 21.24
CA SER A 25 -8.42 4.15 19.90
C SER A 25 -8.73 2.77 19.32
N MET A 26 -7.91 1.75 19.58
CA MET A 26 -8.15 0.41 19.04
C MET A 26 -9.28 -0.33 19.76
N GLU A 27 -9.55 0.02 21.02
CA GLU A 27 -10.67 -0.51 21.81
C GLU A 27 -11.97 0.15 21.35
N ILE A 28 -11.98 1.48 21.24
CA ILE A 28 -13.12 2.25 20.72
C ILE A 28 -13.52 1.76 19.31
N VAL A 29 -12.55 1.49 18.43
CA VAL A 29 -12.85 0.94 17.09
C VAL A 29 -13.52 -0.44 17.15
N LYS A 30 -13.16 -1.29 18.11
CA LYS A 30 -13.80 -2.61 18.28
C LYS A 30 -15.21 -2.47 18.80
N GLU A 31 -15.42 -1.62 19.80
CA GLU A 31 -16.75 -1.36 20.38
C GLU A 31 -17.72 -0.81 19.33
N ILE A 32 -17.29 0.18 18.54
CA ILE A 32 -18.09 0.74 17.45
C ILE A 32 -18.37 -0.33 16.39
N ALA A 33 -17.38 -1.16 16.05
CA ALA A 33 -17.54 -2.22 15.07
C ALA A 33 -18.58 -3.26 15.50
N GLU A 34 -18.55 -3.66 16.77
CA GLU A 34 -19.56 -4.55 17.35
C GLU A 34 -20.95 -3.88 17.37
N SER A 35 -21.03 -2.61 17.75
CA SER A 35 -22.29 -1.84 17.78
C SER A 35 -22.94 -1.71 16.40
N VAL A 36 -22.15 -1.40 15.38
CA VAL A 36 -22.66 -1.17 14.01
C VAL A 36 -22.70 -2.43 13.14
N GLY A 37 -22.33 -3.58 13.71
CA GLY A 37 -22.30 -4.88 13.02
C GLY A 37 -21.29 -4.95 11.87
N GLU A 38 -20.19 -4.22 11.97
CA GLU A 38 -19.14 -4.14 10.94
C GLU A 38 -17.82 -4.74 11.46
N SER A 39 -16.87 -4.94 10.55
CA SER A 39 -15.52 -5.34 10.99
C SER A 39 -14.75 -4.13 11.56
N PRO A 40 -13.89 -4.34 12.58
CA PRO A 40 -13.00 -3.29 13.10
C PRO A 40 -12.15 -2.63 12.01
N ASN A 41 -11.75 -3.39 10.98
CA ASN A 41 -11.01 -2.86 9.84
C ASN A 41 -11.87 -1.94 8.95
N GLY A 42 -13.15 -2.24 8.78
CA GLY A 42 -14.11 -1.39 8.08
C GLY A 42 -14.29 -0.04 8.78
N VAL A 43 -14.53 -0.06 10.09
CA VAL A 43 -14.63 1.14 10.94
C VAL A 43 -13.36 1.97 10.85
N ARG A 44 -12.17 1.36 11.01
CA ARG A 44 -10.88 2.04 10.86
C ARG A 44 -10.73 2.72 9.49
N MET A 45 -11.21 2.09 8.42
CA MET A 45 -11.16 2.67 7.07
C MET A 45 -12.02 3.92 6.95
N ILE A 46 -13.20 3.95 7.58
CA ILE A 46 -14.07 5.14 7.62
C ILE A 46 -13.40 6.27 8.40
N LEU A 47 -12.92 5.99 9.61
CA LEU A 47 -12.25 6.99 10.45
C LEU A 47 -10.98 7.54 9.80
N THR A 48 -10.21 6.69 9.09
CA THR A 48 -9.03 7.12 8.33
C THR A 48 -9.42 8.01 7.16
N LYS A 49 -10.51 7.70 6.44
CA LYS A 49 -11.02 8.54 5.35
C LYS A 49 -11.57 9.88 5.85
N ALA A 50 -12.17 9.90 7.04
CA ALA A 50 -12.63 11.11 7.71
C ALA A 50 -11.48 11.93 8.32
N GLY A 51 -10.27 11.36 8.43
CA GLY A 51 -9.09 12.04 8.96
C GLY A 51 -9.01 12.11 10.49
N VAL A 52 -9.94 11.47 11.20
CA VAL A 52 -10.05 11.53 12.68
C VAL A 52 -9.32 10.38 13.38
N TYR A 53 -8.95 9.31 12.67
CA TYR A 53 -8.37 8.11 13.29
C TYR A 53 -7.00 8.37 13.95
N ILE A 54 -6.92 8.10 15.25
CA ILE A 54 -5.69 8.19 16.03
C ILE A 54 -5.00 6.83 16.06
N LYS A 55 -3.77 6.79 15.56
CA LYS A 55 -2.98 5.56 15.51
C LYS A 55 -2.29 5.35 16.86
N LYS A 56 -2.16 4.09 17.29
CA LYS A 56 -1.37 3.75 18.47
C LYS A 56 0.06 4.27 18.35
N ASP A 57 0.52 4.98 19.38
CA ASP A 57 1.89 5.45 19.50
C ASP A 57 2.79 4.24 19.70
N THR A 58 3.45 3.83 18.63
CA THR A 58 4.64 3.00 18.71
C THR A 58 5.80 3.97 18.75
N THR A 59 6.46 4.08 19.90
CA THR A 59 7.61 4.97 20.13
C THR A 59 8.59 4.91 18.95
N SER A 60 8.61 5.99 18.15
CA SER A 60 9.53 6.31 17.05
C SER A 60 9.57 5.30 15.88
N THR A 61 9.19 5.68 14.66
CA THR A 61 10.03 6.58 13.86
C THR A 61 9.21 7.38 12.86
N THR A 62 9.47 8.68 12.82
CA THR A 62 9.35 9.49 11.62
C THR A 62 10.04 8.80 10.44
N THR A 63 9.27 8.12 9.59
CA THR A 63 9.63 7.92 8.19
C THR A 63 8.38 8.03 7.34
N ALA A 64 8.38 9.05 6.49
CA ALA A 64 7.63 9.18 5.26
C ALA A 64 6.10 9.06 5.41
N ASN A 65 5.34 10.07 4.99
CA ASN A 65 4.79 10.05 3.63
C ASN A 65 4.97 8.70 2.93
N GLY A 66 4.32 7.67 3.46
CA GLY A 66 4.21 6.36 2.85
C GLY A 66 3.37 6.55 1.61
N SER A 67 4.00 7.04 0.55
CA SER A 67 3.69 6.65 -0.81
C SER A 67 3.54 5.15 -0.74
N LYS A 68 2.28 4.72 -0.61
CA LYS A 68 1.85 3.33 -0.63
C LYS A 68 2.38 2.85 -1.97
N GLY A 69 3.61 2.30 -1.94
CA GLY A 69 4.50 2.27 -3.09
C GLY A 69 3.69 1.92 -4.32
N LYS A 70 3.61 2.86 -5.27
CA LYS A 70 2.69 2.85 -6.41
C LYS A 70 2.43 1.41 -6.79
N ARG A 71 1.21 0.90 -6.53
CA ARG A 71 0.92 -0.54 -6.63
C ARG A 71 1.42 -1.02 -7.99
N VAL A 72 2.49 -1.82 -7.97
CA VAL A 72 3.14 -2.28 -9.19
C VAL A 72 2.30 -3.41 -9.73
N SER A 73 1.73 -3.22 -10.92
CA SER A 73 1.05 -4.29 -11.64
C SER A 73 2.10 -5.37 -11.95
N LYS A 74 1.87 -6.60 -11.44
CA LYS A 74 2.77 -7.73 -11.67
C LYS A 74 2.95 -7.97 -13.18
N VAL A 75 1.85 -7.92 -13.93
CA VAL A 75 1.86 -8.09 -15.40
C VAL A 75 2.70 -7.01 -16.08
N ALA A 76 2.52 -5.74 -15.69
CA ALA A 76 3.26 -4.64 -16.30
C ALA A 76 4.76 -4.70 -15.98
N ALA A 77 5.12 -5.04 -14.73
CA ALA A 77 6.51 -5.19 -14.32
C ALA A 77 7.20 -6.37 -15.02
N HIS A 78 6.48 -7.48 -15.20
CA HIS A 78 7.00 -8.65 -15.91
C HIS A 78 7.21 -8.37 -17.40
N ALA A 79 6.27 -7.69 -18.05
CA ALA A 79 6.40 -7.27 -19.45
C ALA A 79 7.58 -6.30 -19.65
N LYS A 80 7.78 -5.36 -18.71
CA LYS A 80 8.91 -4.44 -18.74
C LYS A 80 10.24 -5.17 -18.60
N LEU A 81 10.35 -6.08 -17.64
CA LEU A 81 11.56 -6.88 -17.45
C LEU A 81 11.86 -7.76 -18.67
N PHE A 82 10.83 -8.38 -19.27
CA PHE A 82 10.96 -9.15 -20.51
C PHE A 82 11.56 -8.28 -21.63
N ALA A 83 10.97 -7.11 -21.89
CA ALA A 83 11.43 -6.21 -22.95
C ALA A 83 12.88 -5.76 -22.73
N GLU A 84 13.27 -5.47 -21.49
CA GLU A 84 14.63 -5.03 -21.18
C GLU A 84 15.66 -6.15 -21.35
N ILE A 85 15.34 -7.39 -20.94
CA ILE A 85 16.20 -8.56 -21.15
C ILE A 85 16.37 -8.85 -22.65
N THR A 86 15.27 -8.82 -23.43
CA THR A 86 15.33 -8.98 -24.88
C THR A 86 16.14 -7.87 -25.54
N SER A 87 15.98 -6.62 -25.10
CA SER A 87 16.75 -5.48 -25.60
C SER A 87 18.24 -5.57 -25.25
N ALA A 88 18.59 -6.26 -24.16
CA ALA A 88 19.97 -6.62 -23.82
C ALA A 88 20.51 -7.82 -24.63
N GLY A 89 19.74 -8.36 -25.58
CA GLY A 89 20.15 -9.48 -26.44
C GLY A 89 20.11 -10.86 -25.77
N GLN A 90 19.41 -10.97 -24.63
CA GLN A 90 19.28 -12.22 -23.88
C GLN A 90 17.87 -12.82 -24.08
N GLU A 91 17.76 -14.15 -23.94
CA GLU A 91 16.47 -14.85 -23.98
C GLU A 91 15.81 -14.84 -22.58
N PRO A 92 14.63 -14.20 -22.41
CA PRO A 92 14.01 -14.09 -21.10
C PRO A 92 13.38 -15.42 -20.64
N ASP A 93 13.71 -15.87 -19.43
CA ASP A 93 13.04 -17.02 -18.80
C ASP A 93 11.70 -16.61 -18.19
N MET A 94 10.62 -16.93 -18.90
CA MET A 94 9.25 -16.61 -18.50
C MET A 94 8.80 -17.38 -17.24
N GLU A 95 9.36 -18.56 -16.96
CA GLU A 95 9.04 -19.32 -15.76
C GLU A 95 9.63 -18.65 -14.52
N ILE A 96 10.88 -18.20 -14.61
CA ILE A 96 11.56 -17.46 -13.54
C ILE A 96 10.90 -16.10 -13.33
N ILE A 97 10.65 -15.34 -14.40
CA ILE A 97 10.01 -14.01 -14.31
C ILE A 97 8.62 -14.15 -13.66
N GLY A 98 7.84 -15.16 -14.05
CA GLY A 98 6.51 -15.43 -13.47
C GLY A 98 6.52 -15.64 -11.95
N LYS A 99 7.61 -16.22 -11.41
CA LYS A 99 7.81 -16.44 -9.97
C LYS A 99 8.17 -15.17 -9.20
N MET A 100 8.61 -14.10 -9.88
CA MET A 100 8.98 -12.85 -9.23
C MET A 100 7.77 -12.03 -8.76
N THR A 101 7.94 -11.26 -7.68
CA THR A 101 6.98 -10.21 -7.32
C THR A 101 7.09 -9.05 -8.31
N GLY A 102 5.99 -8.30 -8.53
CA GLY A 102 6.01 -7.15 -9.45
C GLY A 102 7.08 -6.11 -9.07
N LYS A 103 7.28 -5.89 -7.76
CA LYS A 103 8.31 -4.96 -7.27
C LYS A 103 9.74 -5.44 -7.55
N ALA A 104 9.99 -6.74 -7.42
CA ALA A 104 11.31 -7.31 -7.73
C ALA A 104 11.61 -7.24 -9.24
N ALA A 105 10.61 -7.53 -10.08
CA ALA A 105 10.78 -7.44 -11.53
C ALA A 105 11.00 -5.99 -12.00
N GLU A 106 10.27 -5.03 -11.43
CA GLU A 106 10.45 -3.60 -11.74
C GLU A 106 11.86 -3.12 -11.34
N TYR A 107 12.32 -3.48 -10.14
CA TYR A 107 13.67 -3.15 -9.69
C TYR A 107 14.75 -3.68 -10.65
N LEU A 108 14.68 -4.95 -11.05
CA LEU A 108 15.66 -5.52 -12.00
C LEU A 108 15.60 -4.84 -13.36
N SER A 109 14.39 -4.56 -13.88
CA SER A 109 14.25 -3.86 -15.15
C SER A 109 14.90 -2.46 -15.13
N ASP A 110 14.75 -1.74 -14.01
CA ASP A 110 15.38 -0.42 -13.85
C ASP A 110 16.91 -0.52 -13.75
N VAL A 111 17.43 -1.54 -13.05
CA VAL A 111 18.88 -1.78 -12.96
C VAL A 111 19.47 -2.08 -14.33
N ILE A 112 18.85 -2.98 -15.11
CA ILE A 112 19.32 -3.32 -16.47
C ILE A 112 19.30 -2.07 -17.37
N SER A 113 18.20 -1.30 -17.34
CA SER A 113 18.08 -0.07 -18.13
C SER A 113 19.18 0.94 -17.80
N LYS A 114 19.49 1.13 -16.50
CA LYS A 114 20.58 2.02 -16.06
C LYS A 114 21.96 1.53 -16.48
N ILE A 115 22.24 0.23 -16.36
CA ILE A 115 23.53 -0.34 -16.79
C ILE A 115 23.75 -0.07 -18.28
N ARG A 116 22.70 -0.20 -19.10
CA ARG A 116 22.76 0.05 -20.53
C ARG A 116 23.01 1.52 -20.86
N GLN A 117 22.29 2.44 -20.19
CA GLN A 117 22.53 3.87 -20.34
C GLN A 117 23.99 4.25 -20.03
N THR A 118 24.61 3.66 -19.00
CA THR A 118 26.02 3.92 -18.69
C THR A 118 26.96 3.40 -19.78
N SER A 119 26.63 2.28 -20.44
CA SER A 119 27.45 1.70 -21.50
C SER A 119 27.49 2.55 -22.79
N ASP A 120 26.46 3.36 -23.04
CA ASP A 120 26.40 4.24 -24.21
C ASP A 120 27.29 5.50 -24.08
N TYR A 121 27.88 5.77 -22.91
CA TYR A 121 28.76 6.93 -22.66
C TYR A 121 30.26 6.60 -22.64
N GLU A 122 30.68 5.35 -22.92
CA GLU A 122 32.11 4.96 -23.00
C GLU A 122 32.66 4.85 -24.44
N LEU A 123 32.08 5.58 -25.40
CA LEU A 123 32.59 5.74 -26.77
C LEU A 123 32.85 7.22 -27.09
#